data_AF-A0A1G2TIS7-F1
#
_entry.id   AF-A0A1G2TIS7-F1
#
_cell.length_a   1.000
_cell.length_b   1.000
_cell.length_c   1.000
_cell.angle_alpha   90.00
_cell.angle_beta   90.00
_cell.angle_gamma   90.00
#
_symmetry.space_group_name_H-M   'P 1'
#
loop_
_entity.id
_entity.type
_entity.pdbx_description
1 polymer ?
#
loop_
_entity_poly.entity_id
_entity_poly.type
_entity_poly.pdbx_seq_one_letter_code
_entity_poly.pdbx_strand_id
1 'polypeptide(L)'
;MRRIIIGLITIVGAGAMVISGATGAFFSDTETSTGNTFTAGAIDLKIDNDSWYNGNRCTNVGTQENPVWQWQGTAGFPVSGTSCTTSFKPSNLDGLLFFNFRDLKPDDEGEDTISIDVQNDAWTCMDLTLTSDDDKSSTEPELDAPDVLENSGDAWDGELADAINFFWWADDGDNVYEVGENQITNGVISLANLDDTFPIAIADSENNVWGDVGNPVPGGETVYIAKAWCMGTLTLDAVPVGDNPSVDPGVNCDGTALGNVTQTDMAELNIIFSAVQARHNPNFECNPDVRPLPILTVNKILTADTVGISVEDFTLHISGPSIEMDVTDNIPVPDLPVGTYTVSETITGDVGGKTFTTTFGGACDSSTHQVTLGLGDNLVCTIVNVENGI
;
A
#
# COMPACT_ATOMS: atom_id res chain seq x y z
N MET A 1 5.33 5.58 -63.72
CA MET A 1 5.50 5.98 -65.14
C MET A 1 6.99 5.94 -65.49
N ARG A 2 7.34 5.40 -66.67
CA ARG A 2 8.68 5.35 -67.36
C ARG A 2 9.70 4.35 -66.76
N ARG A 3 9.94 3.14 -67.29
CA ARG A 3 10.52 2.63 -68.58
C ARG A 3 12.06 2.78 -68.72
N ILE A 4 12.75 1.61 -68.88
CA ILE A 4 13.78 1.28 -69.93
C ILE A 4 15.24 1.83 -69.67
N ILE A 5 16.42 1.18 -69.83
CA ILE A 5 16.92 -0.07 -70.48
C ILE A 5 18.49 -0.22 -70.35
N ILE A 6 19.06 -1.43 -70.57
CA ILE A 6 20.42 -1.80 -71.15
C ILE A 6 21.70 -1.36 -70.37
N GLY A 7 22.78 -2.13 -70.14
CA GLY A 7 23.42 -3.26 -70.81
C GLY A 7 24.80 -2.86 -71.38
N LEU A 8 25.93 -3.32 -70.82
CA LEU A 8 27.29 -3.21 -71.40
C LEU A 8 28.11 -4.44 -70.96
N ILE A 9 28.30 -5.44 -71.83
CA ILE A 9 29.46 -5.62 -72.74
C ILE A 9 30.78 -5.77 -71.97
N THR A 10 31.31 -7.01 -71.91
CA THR A 10 32.72 -7.27 -71.60
C THR A 10 33.37 -8.00 -72.77
N ILE A 11 34.44 -7.38 -73.26
CA ILE A 11 35.16 -7.63 -74.50
C ILE A 11 36.23 -8.72 -74.30
N VAL A 12 36.40 -9.53 -75.34
CA VAL A 12 37.47 -10.51 -75.56
C VAL A 12 38.85 -9.85 -75.50
N GLY A 13 39.82 -10.54 -74.88
CA GLY A 13 41.11 -9.98 -74.49
C GLY A 13 42.14 -9.69 -75.58
N ALA A 14 43.23 -9.07 -75.13
CA ALA A 14 44.59 -9.20 -75.65
C ALA A 14 45.57 -8.50 -74.69
N GLY A 15 46.61 -9.20 -74.23
CA GLY A 15 47.89 -8.56 -73.87
C GLY A 15 48.33 -8.56 -72.40
N ALA A 16 49.23 -9.51 -72.10
CA ALA A 16 50.45 -9.36 -71.32
C ALA A 16 50.45 -9.41 -69.77
N MET A 17 51.25 -10.38 -69.30
CA MET A 17 52.07 -10.45 -68.08
C MET A 17 51.41 -10.82 -66.74
N VAL A 18 51.59 -12.09 -66.41
CA VAL A 18 51.59 -12.68 -65.06
C VAL A 18 52.82 -12.18 -64.29
N ILE A 19 52.69 -11.49 -63.15
CA ILE A 19 53.68 -11.58 -62.05
C ILE A 19 52.99 -11.41 -60.66
N SER A 20 53.01 -12.52 -59.91
CA SER A 20 53.04 -12.69 -58.45
C SER A 20 51.94 -12.11 -57.54
N GLY A 21 51.14 -13.02 -56.96
CA GLY A 21 51.21 -13.26 -55.52
C GLY A 21 50.36 -12.37 -54.61
N ALA A 22 49.05 -12.53 -54.66
CA ALA A 22 48.22 -12.47 -53.46
C ALA A 22 47.05 -13.43 -53.65
N THR A 23 46.96 -14.48 -52.84
CA THR A 23 45.69 -15.21 -52.67
C THR A 23 44.75 -14.30 -51.88
N GLY A 24 44.19 -13.30 -52.55
CA GLY A 24 43.04 -12.56 -52.03
C GLY A 24 41.82 -13.44 -52.21
N ALA A 25 41.23 -13.92 -51.11
CA ALA A 25 39.91 -14.54 -51.19
C ALA A 25 38.92 -13.46 -51.65
N PHE A 26 38.24 -13.71 -52.78
CA PHE A 26 37.28 -12.80 -53.43
C PHE A 26 35.85 -12.92 -52.89
N PHE A 27 35.66 -13.60 -51.76
CA PHE A 27 34.35 -13.74 -51.12
C PHE A 27 34.41 -13.12 -49.73
N SER A 28 33.85 -11.92 -49.63
CA SER A 28 33.42 -11.30 -48.38
C SER A 28 31.95 -10.94 -48.55
N ASP A 29 31.06 -11.54 -47.78
CA ASP A 29 29.76 -10.95 -47.50
C ASP A 29 29.80 -10.23 -46.15
N THR A 30 29.00 -9.17 -46.05
CA THR A 30 28.86 -8.37 -44.83
C THR A 30 27.38 -8.31 -44.53
N GLU A 31 26.95 -9.05 -43.51
CA GLU A 31 25.58 -8.96 -43.02
C GLU A 31 25.46 -7.83 -42.01
N THR A 32 24.55 -6.89 -42.27
CA THR A 32 24.35 -5.70 -41.42
C THR A 32 23.01 -5.78 -40.73
N SER A 33 23.01 -5.81 -39.40
CA SER A 33 21.82 -5.67 -38.57
C SER A 33 21.66 -4.20 -38.17
N THR A 34 20.75 -3.48 -38.83
CA THR A 34 20.44 -2.06 -38.55
C THR A 34 19.07 -1.92 -37.92
N GLY A 35 18.90 -0.99 -36.98
CA GLY A 35 17.61 -0.71 -36.36
C GLY A 35 17.26 -1.60 -35.17
N ASN A 36 18.26 -2.25 -34.55
CA ASN A 36 18.06 -2.92 -33.26
C ASN A 36 17.72 -1.86 -32.20
N THR A 37 16.56 -1.99 -31.58
CA THR A 37 16.05 -1.08 -30.56
C THR A 37 15.83 -1.82 -29.25
N PHE A 38 16.25 -1.22 -28.15
CA PHE A 38 15.81 -1.61 -26.81
C PHE A 38 14.82 -0.57 -26.31
N THR A 39 13.63 -1.02 -25.91
CA THR A 39 12.60 -0.18 -25.31
C THR A 39 12.27 -0.77 -23.95
N ALA A 40 12.37 0.03 -22.89
CA ALA A 40 11.94 -0.38 -21.56
C ALA A 40 10.41 -0.44 -21.50
N GLY A 41 9.87 -1.45 -20.80
CA GLY A 41 8.45 -1.48 -20.46
C GLY A 41 8.13 -0.51 -19.33
N ALA A 42 6.84 -0.18 -19.18
CA ALA A 42 6.29 0.52 -18.03
C ALA A 42 5.33 -0.41 -17.29
N ILE A 43 5.15 -0.20 -15.99
CA ILE A 43 4.01 -0.75 -15.26
C ILE A 43 2.84 0.21 -15.48
N ASP A 44 1.67 -0.34 -15.80
CA ASP A 44 0.42 0.39 -16.02
C ASP A 44 -0.63 -0.40 -15.23
N LEU A 45 -1.26 0.28 -14.28
CA LEU A 45 -2.35 -0.22 -13.46
C LEU A 45 -3.59 0.55 -13.90
N LYS A 46 -4.61 -0.16 -14.35
CA LYS A 46 -5.90 0.43 -14.66
C LYS A 46 -6.96 -0.14 -13.75
N ILE A 47 -7.82 0.75 -13.31
CA ILE A 47 -8.97 0.44 -12.47
C ILE A 47 -10.23 0.86 -13.22
N ASP A 48 -11.26 0.02 -13.16
CA ASP A 48 -12.60 0.40 -13.55
C ASP A 48 -13.58 0.24 -12.39
N ASN A 49 -14.82 0.69 -12.60
CA ASN A 49 -15.87 0.53 -11.62
C ASN A 49 -17.21 0.32 -12.32
N ASP A 50 -17.98 -0.65 -11.85
CA ASP A 50 -19.37 -0.86 -12.20
C ASP A 50 -20.25 -0.74 -10.94
N SER A 51 -20.94 0.39 -10.84
CA SER A 51 -21.60 0.84 -9.62
C SER A 51 -23.12 0.63 -9.66
N TRP A 52 -23.65 0.24 -8.50
CA TRP A 52 -25.06 0.03 -8.20
C TRP A 52 -25.49 0.89 -7.01
N TYR A 53 -26.75 1.34 -7.03
CA TYR A 53 -27.40 2.07 -5.94
C TYR A 53 -28.85 1.63 -5.83
N ASN A 54 -29.27 1.12 -4.67
CA ASN A 54 -30.61 0.59 -4.40
C ASN A 54 -31.11 -0.34 -5.54
N GLY A 55 -30.23 -1.21 -6.03
CA GLY A 55 -30.53 -2.13 -7.14
C GLY A 55 -30.62 -1.49 -8.55
N ASN A 56 -30.39 -0.19 -8.70
CA ASN A 56 -30.22 0.45 -10.01
C ASN A 56 -28.73 0.51 -10.39
N ARG A 57 -28.40 0.09 -11.61
CA ARG A 57 -27.02 0.05 -12.13
C ARG A 57 -26.66 1.30 -12.92
N CYS A 58 -25.48 1.88 -12.70
CA CYS A 58 -24.94 2.96 -13.51
C CYS A 58 -24.36 2.39 -14.82
N THR A 59 -25.13 2.45 -15.90
CA THR A 59 -24.83 1.78 -17.18
C THR A 59 -24.45 2.76 -18.28
N ASN A 60 -23.47 2.39 -19.12
CA ASN A 60 -23.14 3.14 -20.32
C ASN A 60 -24.21 2.91 -21.40
N VAL A 61 -25.02 3.95 -21.68
CA VAL A 61 -26.03 3.98 -22.74
C VAL A 61 -25.53 4.65 -24.03
N GLY A 62 -24.28 5.15 -24.01
CA GLY A 62 -23.59 5.75 -25.15
C GLY A 62 -22.83 4.73 -26.01
N THR A 63 -21.78 5.19 -26.71
CA THR A 63 -20.88 4.29 -27.45
C THR A 63 -19.63 3.97 -26.63
N GLN A 64 -18.74 3.13 -27.17
CA GLN A 64 -17.49 2.87 -26.49
C GLN A 64 -16.55 4.10 -26.51
N GLU A 65 -16.57 4.88 -27.58
CA GLU A 65 -15.73 6.05 -27.78
C GLU A 65 -16.28 7.29 -27.09
N ASN A 66 -17.62 7.38 -26.95
CA ASN A 66 -18.31 8.47 -26.28
C ASN A 66 -19.28 7.88 -25.24
N PRO A 67 -18.76 7.47 -24.07
CA PRO A 67 -19.59 6.87 -23.04
C PRO A 67 -20.56 7.92 -22.46
N VAL A 68 -21.78 7.47 -22.16
CA VAL A 68 -22.80 8.25 -21.46
C VAL A 68 -23.35 7.36 -20.37
N TRP A 69 -23.10 7.71 -19.13
CA TRP A 69 -23.47 6.89 -17.97
C TRP A 69 -24.80 7.35 -17.40
N GLN A 70 -25.74 6.42 -17.27
CA GLN A 70 -27.06 6.68 -16.71
C GLN A 70 -27.49 5.55 -15.77
N TRP A 71 -28.24 5.90 -14.72
CA TRP A 71 -28.91 4.92 -13.88
C TRP A 71 -29.93 4.13 -14.69
N GLN A 72 -29.93 2.80 -14.55
CA GLN A 72 -30.88 1.89 -15.17
C GLN A 72 -31.41 0.93 -14.11
N GLY A 73 -32.72 0.75 -14.04
CA GLY A 73 -33.36 -0.20 -13.12
C GLY A 73 -34.78 0.20 -12.77
N THR A 74 -35.36 -0.47 -11.77
CA THR A 74 -36.77 -0.30 -11.38
C THR A 74 -36.96 0.42 -10.05
N ALA A 75 -35.90 0.67 -9.28
CA ALA A 75 -36.01 1.37 -8.02
C ALA A 75 -36.43 2.83 -8.23
N GLY A 76 -37.16 3.38 -7.25
CA GLY A 76 -37.70 4.74 -7.32
C GLY A 76 -36.63 5.83 -7.30
N PHE A 77 -35.47 5.54 -6.70
CA PHE A 77 -34.30 6.40 -6.65
C PHE A 77 -33.02 5.55 -6.70
N PRO A 78 -31.98 6.00 -7.42
CA PRO A 78 -31.95 7.13 -8.32
C PRO A 78 -32.87 6.89 -9.53
N VAL A 79 -33.42 7.97 -10.11
CA VAL A 79 -34.40 7.83 -11.20
C VAL A 79 -33.73 7.28 -12.45
N SER A 80 -34.24 6.17 -12.98
CA SER A 80 -33.76 5.57 -14.23
C SER A 80 -33.72 6.58 -15.39
N GLY A 81 -32.62 6.59 -16.14
CA GLY A 81 -32.35 7.52 -17.25
C GLY A 81 -31.67 8.84 -16.83
N THR A 82 -31.49 9.09 -15.54
CA THR A 82 -30.67 10.23 -15.07
C THR A 82 -29.18 9.89 -15.12
N SER A 83 -28.33 10.91 -15.24
CA SER A 83 -26.87 10.74 -15.33
C SER A 83 -26.28 10.18 -14.04
N CYS A 84 -25.28 9.32 -14.16
CA CYS A 84 -24.47 8.82 -13.06
C CYS A 84 -22.98 9.00 -13.38
N THR A 85 -22.13 9.05 -12.35
CA THR A 85 -20.69 9.32 -12.50
C THR A 85 -19.81 8.31 -11.75
N THR A 86 -20.40 7.27 -11.18
CA THR A 86 -19.70 6.30 -10.34
C THR A 86 -19.21 5.08 -11.11
N SER A 87 -19.77 4.78 -12.29
CA SER A 87 -19.21 3.79 -13.21
C SER A 87 -18.32 4.42 -14.26
N PHE A 88 -17.22 3.74 -14.59
CA PHE A 88 -16.27 4.18 -15.60
C PHE A 88 -15.50 3.00 -16.18
N LYS A 89 -14.80 3.24 -17.28
CA LYS A 89 -13.95 2.25 -17.96
C LYS A 89 -12.54 2.21 -17.36
N PRO A 90 -11.73 1.19 -17.65
CA PRO A 90 -10.35 1.10 -17.17
C PRO A 90 -9.57 2.39 -17.38
N SER A 91 -9.11 2.97 -16.27
CA SER A 91 -8.50 4.31 -16.19
C SER A 91 -7.45 4.36 -15.07
N ASN A 92 -6.64 5.42 -15.08
CA ASN A 92 -5.67 5.73 -14.01
C ASN A 92 -6.31 6.59 -12.90
N LEU A 93 -7.65 6.57 -12.79
CA LEU A 93 -8.44 7.28 -11.79
C LEU A 93 -8.30 8.82 -11.77
N ASP A 94 -8.03 9.45 -12.91
CA ASP A 94 -7.95 10.92 -13.00
C ASP A 94 -9.34 11.58 -12.84
N GLY A 95 -9.66 12.02 -11.62
CA GLY A 95 -10.91 12.73 -11.27
C GLY A 95 -12.17 11.85 -11.29
N LEU A 96 -12.01 10.53 -11.21
CA LEU A 96 -13.10 9.55 -11.16
C LEU A 96 -13.44 9.21 -9.72
N LEU A 97 -14.72 8.95 -9.44
CA LEU A 97 -15.24 8.71 -8.08
C LEU A 97 -15.95 7.37 -8.03
N PHE A 98 -15.71 6.57 -6.99
CA PHE A 98 -16.44 5.32 -6.75
C PHE A 98 -17.82 5.56 -6.09
N PHE A 99 -18.02 6.73 -5.48
CA PHE A 99 -19.28 7.18 -4.88
C PHE A 99 -19.40 8.69 -5.04
N ASN A 100 -20.62 9.16 -5.32
CA ASN A 100 -20.95 10.58 -5.41
C ASN A 100 -22.46 10.73 -5.24
N PHE A 101 -22.93 10.43 -4.03
CA PHE A 101 -24.34 10.43 -3.68
C PHE A 101 -24.64 11.68 -2.85
N ARG A 102 -25.74 12.35 -3.14
CA ARG A 102 -26.05 13.69 -2.59
C ARG A 102 -27.30 13.73 -1.73
N ASP A 103 -27.95 12.59 -1.58
CA ASP A 103 -29.28 12.49 -0.99
C ASP A 103 -29.47 11.07 -0.44
N LEU A 104 -28.48 10.62 0.35
CA LEU A 104 -28.53 9.35 1.07
C LEU A 104 -29.65 9.39 2.10
N LYS A 105 -30.33 8.27 2.26
CA LYS A 105 -31.39 8.05 3.23
C LYS A 105 -31.11 6.77 3.99
N PRO A 106 -31.65 6.62 5.21
CA PRO A 106 -31.68 5.33 5.87
C PRO A 106 -32.17 4.24 4.92
N ASP A 107 -31.47 3.11 4.93
CA ASP A 107 -31.72 1.94 4.06
C ASP A 107 -31.20 2.10 2.62
N ASP A 108 -30.56 3.23 2.29
CA ASP A 108 -29.84 3.33 1.02
C ASP A 108 -28.57 2.49 1.05
N GLU A 109 -28.32 1.82 -0.06
CA GLU A 109 -27.28 0.81 -0.21
C GLU A 109 -26.71 0.87 -1.62
N GLY A 110 -25.49 0.37 -1.77
CA GLY A 110 -24.89 0.27 -3.08
C GLY A 110 -23.74 -0.71 -3.12
N GLU A 111 -23.43 -1.12 -4.33
CA GLU A 111 -22.45 -2.17 -4.59
C GLU A 111 -21.64 -1.84 -5.83
N ASP A 112 -20.38 -2.20 -5.82
CA ASP A 112 -19.44 -1.87 -6.88
C ASP A 112 -18.59 -3.09 -7.23
N THR A 113 -18.55 -3.45 -8.52
CA THR A 113 -17.51 -4.34 -9.06
C THR A 113 -16.34 -3.50 -9.54
N ILE A 114 -15.17 -3.72 -8.98
CA ILE A 114 -13.95 -2.99 -9.32
C ILE A 114 -13.00 -3.96 -10.00
N SER A 115 -12.68 -3.70 -11.26
CA SER A 115 -11.69 -4.48 -11.98
C SER A 115 -10.29 -3.89 -11.85
N ILE A 116 -9.31 -4.77 -11.71
CA ILE A 116 -7.89 -4.44 -11.59
C ILE A 116 -7.18 -5.09 -12.77
N ASP A 117 -6.59 -4.26 -13.64
CA ASP A 117 -5.81 -4.67 -14.81
C ASP A 117 -4.36 -4.20 -14.66
N VAL A 118 -3.44 -5.17 -14.64
CA VAL A 118 -2.00 -4.92 -14.61
C VAL A 118 -1.35 -5.50 -15.86
N GLN A 119 -0.47 -4.74 -16.52
CA GLN A 119 0.17 -5.22 -17.76
C GLN A 119 1.21 -6.35 -17.54
N ASN A 120 1.78 -6.47 -16.34
CA ASN A 120 2.76 -7.47 -15.95
C ASN A 120 2.43 -7.95 -14.55
N ASP A 121 2.93 -9.14 -14.17
CA ASP A 121 2.81 -9.66 -12.81
C ASP A 121 3.20 -8.59 -11.78
N ALA A 122 2.24 -8.22 -10.93
CA ALA A 122 2.40 -7.13 -9.97
C ALA A 122 1.77 -7.44 -8.62
N TRP A 123 2.41 -6.92 -7.58
CA TRP A 123 1.79 -6.73 -6.29
C TRP A 123 0.87 -5.53 -6.35
N THR A 124 -0.28 -5.61 -5.70
CA THR A 124 -1.33 -4.58 -5.74
C THR A 124 -1.80 -4.26 -4.34
N CYS A 125 -1.88 -2.98 -4.02
CA CYS A 125 -2.34 -2.48 -2.74
C CYS A 125 -3.52 -1.53 -2.94
N MET A 126 -4.36 -1.42 -1.91
CA MET A 126 -5.44 -0.46 -1.84
C MET A 126 -5.39 0.26 -0.50
N ASP A 127 -5.55 1.58 -0.50
CA ASP A 127 -5.65 2.36 0.73
C ASP A 127 -6.99 3.07 0.77
N LEU A 128 -7.66 2.99 1.92
CA LEU A 128 -8.89 3.70 2.22
C LEU A 128 -8.61 4.76 3.29
N THR A 129 -9.15 5.97 3.15
CA THR A 129 -8.98 7.02 4.16
C THR A 129 -10.17 7.96 4.17
N LEU A 130 -10.91 8.01 5.27
CA LEU A 130 -11.92 9.04 5.53
C LEU A 130 -11.18 10.37 5.65
N THR A 131 -11.62 11.36 4.88
CA THR A 131 -11.00 12.68 4.81
C THR A 131 -11.84 13.79 5.42
N SER A 132 -13.13 13.53 5.63
CA SER A 132 -14.09 14.46 6.25
C SER A 132 -15.32 13.68 6.70
N ASP A 133 -15.93 14.10 7.81
CA ASP A 133 -17.27 13.74 8.27
C ASP A 133 -17.91 14.99 8.88
N ASP A 134 -18.43 15.86 8.02
CA ASP A 134 -18.78 17.25 8.34
C ASP A 134 -20.31 17.43 8.40
N ASP A 135 -20.83 18.04 9.46
CA ASP A 135 -22.19 18.59 9.48
C ASP A 135 -22.19 19.86 8.62
N LYS A 136 -22.69 19.75 7.38
CA LYS A 136 -22.66 20.88 6.46
C LYS A 136 -23.69 21.95 6.83
N SER A 137 -24.79 21.61 7.50
CA SER A 137 -25.83 22.57 7.85
C SER A 137 -26.94 22.00 8.73
N SER A 138 -27.06 22.41 9.98
CA SER A 138 -28.14 21.85 10.79
C SER A 138 -29.53 22.41 10.43
N THR A 139 -30.44 21.53 10.03
CA THR A 139 -31.82 21.87 9.61
C THR A 139 -32.88 21.11 10.41
N GLU A 140 -34.15 21.51 10.37
CA GLU A 140 -35.20 20.66 10.95
C GLU A 140 -35.59 19.55 9.95
N PRO A 141 -35.69 18.27 10.36
CA PRO A 141 -35.85 17.77 11.73
C PRO A 141 -34.59 17.19 12.40
N GLU A 142 -33.40 17.53 11.92
CA GLU A 142 -32.09 17.12 12.45
C GLU A 142 -31.89 17.70 13.87
N LEU A 143 -32.11 19.02 14.01
CA LEU A 143 -32.00 19.75 15.28
C LEU A 143 -33.06 19.37 16.34
N ASP A 144 -34.20 18.82 15.91
CA ASP A 144 -35.21 18.23 16.80
C ASP A 144 -34.76 16.85 17.36
N ALA A 145 -33.74 16.23 16.77
CA ALA A 145 -33.03 15.08 17.29
C ALA A 145 -31.90 15.52 18.27
N PRO A 146 -31.21 14.61 18.98
CA PRO A 146 -30.14 14.98 19.91
C PRO A 146 -28.84 15.34 19.17
N ASP A 147 -28.95 16.32 18.28
CA ASP A 147 -27.92 16.79 17.36
C ASP A 147 -27.30 18.14 17.82
N VAL A 148 -26.09 18.45 17.36
CA VAL A 148 -25.35 19.68 17.69
C VAL A 148 -25.41 20.63 16.49
N LEU A 149 -25.35 21.95 16.75
CA LEU A 149 -25.31 22.93 15.68
C LEU A 149 -23.98 22.86 14.92
N GLU A 150 -24.04 23.00 13.59
CA GLU A 150 -22.92 22.93 12.67
C GLU A 150 -21.77 23.86 13.08
N ASN A 151 -20.54 23.36 12.95
CA ASN A 151 -19.34 24.14 13.16
C ASN A 151 -18.51 24.22 11.88
N SER A 152 -18.72 25.28 11.08
CA SER A 152 -18.01 25.52 9.81
C SER A 152 -16.46 25.53 9.86
N GLY A 153 -15.84 25.49 11.06
CA GLY A 153 -14.40 25.41 11.25
C GLY A 153 -13.90 24.02 11.65
N ASP A 154 -14.80 23.07 11.84
CA ASP A 154 -14.56 21.65 12.02
C ASP A 154 -15.05 20.92 10.76
N ALA A 155 -14.51 19.75 10.46
CA ALA A 155 -14.93 18.92 9.32
C ALA A 155 -15.16 17.47 9.75
N TRP A 156 -15.30 17.28 11.05
CA TRP A 156 -15.35 16.02 11.78
C TRP A 156 -16.43 16.07 12.88
N ASP A 157 -17.40 16.95 12.71
CA ASP A 157 -18.51 17.19 13.63
C ASP A 157 -19.84 16.61 13.13
N GLY A 158 -19.86 15.87 12.01
CA GLY A 158 -21.04 15.13 11.53
C GLY A 158 -21.12 13.69 12.06
N GLU A 159 -22.23 13.02 11.74
CA GLU A 159 -22.55 11.65 12.16
C GLU A 159 -22.74 10.66 10.99
N LEU A 160 -22.66 11.12 9.75
CA LEU A 160 -22.93 10.28 8.57
C LEU A 160 -21.93 9.13 8.42
N ALA A 161 -20.64 9.32 8.73
CA ALA A 161 -19.68 8.23 8.61
C ALA A 161 -19.96 7.10 9.62
N ASP A 162 -20.51 7.40 10.80
CA ASP A 162 -20.93 6.37 11.76
C ASP A 162 -22.10 5.53 11.24
N ALA A 163 -22.95 6.11 10.39
CA ALA A 163 -24.11 5.45 9.81
C ALA A 163 -23.79 4.64 8.55
N ILE A 164 -22.63 4.83 7.93
CA ILE A 164 -22.24 4.11 6.70
C ILE A 164 -21.30 2.94 7.05
N ASN A 165 -21.69 1.74 6.63
CA ASN A 165 -20.89 0.53 6.80
C ASN A 165 -20.50 -0.05 5.44
N PHE A 166 -19.26 -0.55 5.33
CA PHE A 166 -18.68 -1.16 4.14
C PHE A 166 -18.32 -2.63 4.36
N PHE A 167 -18.34 -3.40 3.28
CA PHE A 167 -17.81 -4.75 3.20
C PHE A 167 -17.11 -4.93 1.86
N TRP A 168 -15.94 -5.56 1.87
CA TRP A 168 -15.14 -5.81 0.67
C TRP A 168 -14.76 -7.29 0.59
N TRP A 169 -14.82 -7.84 -0.62
CA TRP A 169 -14.45 -9.24 -0.89
C TRP A 169 -13.74 -9.40 -2.23
N ALA A 170 -12.98 -10.49 -2.35
CA ALA A 170 -12.46 -10.97 -3.62
C ALA A 170 -13.61 -11.58 -4.41
N ASP A 171 -13.87 -11.03 -5.59
CA ASP A 171 -15.07 -11.30 -6.38
C ASP A 171 -14.71 -12.01 -7.68
N ASP A 172 -15.63 -12.76 -8.25
CA ASP A 172 -15.45 -13.44 -9.54
C ASP A 172 -15.96 -12.62 -10.76
N GLY A 173 -16.49 -11.43 -10.49
CA GLY A 173 -16.99 -10.47 -11.47
C GLY A 173 -18.52 -10.37 -11.55
N ASP A 174 -19.26 -11.03 -10.66
CA ASP A 174 -20.73 -11.02 -10.63
C ASP A 174 -21.32 -10.03 -9.61
N ASN A 175 -20.49 -9.47 -8.71
CA ASN A 175 -20.88 -8.53 -7.67
C ASN A 175 -21.86 -9.13 -6.66
N VAL A 176 -21.70 -10.39 -6.30
CA VAL A 176 -22.53 -11.07 -5.30
C VAL A 176 -21.61 -11.74 -4.30
N TYR A 177 -21.85 -11.51 -3.00
CA TYR A 177 -21.05 -12.18 -1.99
C TYR A 177 -21.45 -13.65 -1.83
N GLU A 178 -20.56 -14.56 -2.22
CA GLU A 178 -20.80 -16.00 -2.26
C GLU A 178 -20.05 -16.80 -1.17
N VAL A 179 -20.57 -18.00 -0.90
CA VAL A 179 -19.87 -18.97 -0.04
C VAL A 179 -18.61 -19.46 -0.73
N GLY A 180 -17.46 -19.04 -0.20
CA GLY A 180 -16.14 -19.45 -0.68
C GLY A 180 -15.28 -18.28 -1.14
N GLU A 181 -15.87 -17.10 -1.29
CA GLU A 181 -15.14 -15.87 -1.55
C GLU A 181 -14.45 -15.35 -0.30
N ASN A 182 -13.27 -14.78 -0.50
CA ASN A 182 -12.46 -14.29 0.61
C ASN A 182 -12.84 -12.85 0.95
N GLN A 183 -13.03 -12.61 2.24
CA GLN A 183 -13.26 -11.27 2.77
C GLN A 183 -11.95 -10.48 2.78
N ILE A 184 -11.97 -9.25 2.29
CA ILE A 184 -10.79 -8.38 2.24
C ILE A 184 -10.65 -7.60 3.56
N THR A 185 -11.77 -7.10 4.10
CA THR A 185 -11.80 -6.29 5.34
C THR A 185 -12.01 -7.13 6.60
N ASN A 186 -11.98 -8.47 6.51
CA ASN A 186 -12.30 -9.39 7.60
C ASN A 186 -13.67 -9.11 8.27
N GLY A 187 -14.64 -8.73 7.45
CA GLY A 187 -16.01 -8.43 7.87
C GLY A 187 -16.42 -7.00 7.55
N VAL A 188 -17.53 -6.58 8.15
CA VAL A 188 -18.09 -5.24 8.01
C VAL A 188 -17.25 -4.23 8.79
N ILE A 189 -16.96 -3.10 8.16
CA ILE A 189 -16.24 -1.97 8.76
C ILE A 189 -17.12 -0.71 8.67
N SER A 190 -17.18 0.09 9.74
CA SER A 190 -17.80 1.42 9.69
C SER A 190 -16.88 2.39 8.96
N LEU A 191 -17.46 3.32 8.19
CA LEU A 191 -16.72 4.40 7.54
C LEU A 191 -15.99 5.27 8.56
N ALA A 192 -16.58 5.49 9.74
CA ALA A 192 -15.96 6.24 10.83
C ALA A 192 -14.66 5.60 11.36
N ASN A 193 -14.45 4.29 11.16
CA ASN A 193 -13.21 3.60 11.55
C ASN A 193 -12.08 3.77 10.53
N LEU A 194 -12.25 4.63 9.52
CA LEU A 194 -11.27 4.93 8.48
C LEU A 194 -10.66 6.33 8.65
N ASP A 195 -10.73 6.92 9.85
CA ASP A 195 -10.19 8.24 10.21
C ASP A 195 -8.65 8.31 10.16
N ASP A 196 -7.98 7.15 10.09
CA ASP A 196 -6.60 6.99 9.62
C ASP A 196 -6.58 6.14 8.33
N THR A 197 -5.44 6.15 7.63
CA THR A 197 -5.27 5.31 6.45
C THR A 197 -5.44 3.85 6.85
N PHE A 198 -6.41 3.18 6.23
CA PHE A 198 -6.66 1.75 6.34
C PHE A 198 -6.09 1.05 5.10
N PRO A 199 -4.88 0.49 5.21
CA PRO A 199 -4.24 -0.05 4.04
C PRO A 199 -4.55 -1.55 3.89
N ILE A 200 -4.69 -1.97 2.65
CA ILE A 200 -5.16 -3.30 2.26
C ILE A 200 -4.16 -3.91 1.28
N ALA A 201 -3.61 -5.05 1.68
CA ALA A 201 -2.82 -5.88 0.79
C ALA A 201 -3.78 -6.69 -0.10
N ILE A 202 -4.05 -6.24 -1.32
CA ILE A 202 -4.84 -7.03 -2.28
C ILE A 202 -4.03 -8.24 -2.75
N ALA A 203 -2.77 -7.99 -3.13
CA ALA A 203 -1.77 -9.04 -3.37
C ALA A 203 -0.36 -8.51 -3.06
N ASP A 204 0.34 -9.17 -2.15
CA ASP A 204 1.75 -8.94 -1.85
C ASP A 204 2.45 -10.29 -1.55
N SER A 205 3.69 -10.26 -1.07
CA SER A 205 4.44 -11.48 -0.83
C SER A 205 3.89 -12.36 0.30
N GLU A 206 3.06 -11.81 1.19
CA GLU A 206 2.48 -12.51 2.34
C GLU A 206 0.95 -12.68 2.24
N ASN A 207 0.29 -11.99 1.31
CA ASN A 207 -1.16 -12.04 1.13
C ASN A 207 -1.58 -12.08 -0.36
N ASN A 208 -2.65 -12.80 -0.67
CA ASN A 208 -3.36 -12.68 -1.94
C ASN A 208 -4.83 -12.99 -1.70
N VAL A 209 -5.71 -12.02 -1.96
CA VAL A 209 -7.14 -12.13 -1.64
C VAL A 209 -7.86 -13.19 -2.47
N TRP A 210 -7.31 -13.67 -3.59
CA TRP A 210 -7.91 -14.74 -4.41
C TRP A 210 -7.34 -16.15 -4.10
N GLY A 211 -6.41 -16.28 -3.16
CA GLY A 211 -6.16 -17.55 -2.46
C GLY A 211 -4.74 -18.13 -2.53
N ASP A 212 -3.96 -17.85 -3.57
CA ASP A 212 -2.58 -18.34 -3.63
C ASP A 212 -1.60 -17.28 -3.09
N VAL A 213 -1.40 -17.30 -1.78
CA VAL A 213 -0.41 -16.45 -1.09
C VAL A 213 0.97 -16.56 -1.74
N GLY A 214 1.63 -15.41 -1.93
CA GLY A 214 2.95 -15.31 -2.56
C GLY A 214 2.92 -15.32 -4.09
N ASN A 215 1.73 -15.39 -4.70
CA ASN A 215 1.56 -15.11 -6.12
C ASN A 215 1.08 -13.67 -6.34
N PRO A 216 1.68 -12.93 -7.28
CA PRO A 216 1.19 -11.60 -7.67
C PRO A 216 -0.09 -11.70 -8.49
N VAL A 217 -0.75 -10.57 -8.71
CA VAL A 217 -1.81 -10.47 -9.74
C VAL A 217 -1.16 -10.74 -11.11
N PRO A 218 -1.67 -11.71 -11.89
CA PRO A 218 -1.08 -12.06 -13.19
C PRO A 218 -1.15 -10.90 -14.18
N GLY A 219 -0.06 -10.69 -14.91
CA GLY A 219 -0.02 -9.69 -15.97
C GLY A 219 -0.92 -10.04 -17.16
N GLY A 220 -1.73 -9.07 -17.60
CA GLY A 220 -2.63 -9.20 -18.75
C GLY A 220 -3.94 -9.93 -18.45
N GLU A 221 -4.21 -10.21 -17.18
CA GLU A 221 -5.49 -10.72 -16.70
C GLU A 221 -6.19 -9.63 -15.88
N THR A 222 -7.52 -9.62 -15.95
CA THR A 222 -8.36 -8.76 -15.13
C THR A 222 -8.83 -9.57 -13.93
N VAL A 223 -8.60 -9.05 -12.73
CA VAL A 223 -9.12 -9.60 -11.48
C VAL A 223 -10.15 -8.65 -10.88
N TYR A 224 -11.07 -9.18 -10.07
CA TYR A 224 -12.19 -8.40 -9.53
C TYR A 224 -12.15 -8.40 -8.00
N ILE A 225 -12.42 -7.23 -7.44
CA ILE A 225 -12.86 -7.10 -6.06
C ILE A 225 -14.23 -6.45 -6.10
N ALA A 226 -15.05 -6.73 -5.09
CA ALA A 226 -16.32 -6.08 -4.93
C ALA A 226 -16.46 -5.42 -3.56
N LYS A 227 -17.36 -4.45 -3.52
CA LYS A 227 -17.65 -3.60 -2.37
C LYS A 227 -19.16 -3.50 -2.22
N ALA A 228 -19.66 -3.70 -1.01
CA ALA A 228 -20.99 -3.31 -0.60
C ALA A 228 -20.91 -2.20 0.44
N TRP A 229 -21.87 -1.27 0.41
CA TRP A 229 -22.06 -0.28 1.45
C TRP A 229 -23.53 -0.10 1.79
N CYS A 230 -23.80 0.27 3.03
CA CYS A 230 -25.15 0.46 3.56
C CYS A 230 -25.17 1.66 4.52
N MET A 231 -26.14 2.55 4.34
CA MET A 231 -26.50 3.55 5.34
C MET A 231 -27.46 2.91 6.35
N GLY A 232 -26.87 2.25 7.36
CA GLY A 232 -27.58 1.42 8.33
C GLY A 232 -26.74 0.25 8.79
N THR A 233 -27.40 -0.80 9.27
CA THR A 233 -26.74 -2.04 9.68
C THR A 233 -26.51 -2.93 8.46
N LEU A 234 -25.24 -3.09 8.07
CA LEU A 234 -24.83 -4.04 7.04
C LEU A 234 -24.67 -5.44 7.64
N THR A 235 -25.39 -6.44 7.11
CA THR A 235 -25.28 -7.85 7.50
C THR A 235 -24.81 -8.69 6.33
N LEU A 236 -23.89 -9.62 6.57
CA LEU A 236 -23.41 -10.56 5.56
C LEU A 236 -24.28 -11.81 5.55
N ASP A 237 -24.80 -12.19 4.39
CA ASP A 237 -25.63 -13.39 4.17
C ASP A 237 -25.21 -14.11 2.89
N ALA A 238 -23.97 -14.61 2.88
CA ALA A 238 -23.34 -15.20 1.70
C ALA A 238 -24.24 -16.24 1.01
N VAL A 239 -24.46 -16.07 -0.30
CA VAL A 239 -25.28 -17.00 -1.08
C VAL A 239 -24.43 -18.17 -1.61
N PRO A 240 -25.01 -19.35 -1.88
CA PRO A 240 -24.22 -20.47 -2.42
C PRO A 240 -23.70 -20.24 -3.83
N VAL A 241 -24.49 -19.55 -4.67
CA VAL A 241 -24.18 -19.13 -6.05
C VAL A 241 -25.01 -17.89 -6.36
N GLY A 242 -24.34 -16.83 -6.80
CA GLY A 242 -24.86 -15.55 -7.27
C GLY A 242 -25.16 -15.53 -8.77
N ASP A 243 -25.62 -14.38 -9.23
CA ASP A 243 -25.82 -14.10 -10.66
C ASP A 243 -25.62 -12.61 -10.88
N ASN A 244 -26.29 -11.78 -10.07
CA ASN A 244 -26.10 -10.35 -9.99
C ASN A 244 -26.79 -9.79 -8.73
N PRO A 245 -26.39 -8.60 -8.27
CA PRO A 245 -26.88 -7.99 -7.04
C PRO A 245 -28.38 -7.64 -7.04
N SER A 246 -29.02 -7.58 -8.21
CA SER A 246 -30.47 -7.28 -8.25
C SER A 246 -31.38 -8.44 -7.83
N VAL A 247 -30.82 -9.64 -7.67
CA VAL A 247 -31.56 -10.84 -7.24
C VAL A 247 -31.34 -11.09 -5.74
N ASP A 248 -30.08 -11.27 -5.36
CA ASP A 248 -29.64 -11.49 -3.98
C ASP A 248 -28.12 -11.18 -3.94
N PRO A 249 -27.70 -10.06 -3.34
CA PRO A 249 -26.30 -9.65 -3.34
C PRO A 249 -25.45 -10.36 -2.28
N GLY A 250 -26.03 -11.25 -1.47
CA GLY A 250 -25.32 -11.90 -0.37
C GLY A 250 -25.00 -10.99 0.81
N VAL A 251 -25.59 -9.79 0.82
CA VAL A 251 -25.53 -8.80 1.90
C VAL A 251 -26.91 -8.18 2.10
N ASN A 252 -27.16 -7.60 3.27
CA ASN A 252 -28.43 -6.94 3.58
C ASN A 252 -28.19 -5.62 4.30
N CYS A 253 -28.86 -4.55 3.86
CA CYS A 253 -28.92 -3.29 4.58
C CYS A 253 -30.18 -3.20 5.45
N ASP A 254 -30.04 -2.63 6.65
CA ASP A 254 -31.17 -2.28 7.51
C ASP A 254 -30.96 -0.89 8.12
N GLY A 255 -31.62 0.11 7.53
CA GLY A 255 -31.61 1.49 8.01
C GLY A 255 -32.63 1.81 9.12
N THR A 256 -33.43 0.84 9.58
CA THR A 256 -34.61 1.12 10.43
C THR A 256 -34.28 1.71 11.81
N ALA A 257 -33.04 1.54 12.27
CA ALA A 257 -32.54 2.10 13.51
C ALA A 257 -32.07 3.56 13.39
N LEU A 258 -31.87 4.07 12.16
CA LEU A 258 -31.37 5.42 11.94
C LEU A 258 -32.44 6.47 12.16
N GLY A 259 -32.00 7.59 12.74
CA GLY A 259 -32.81 8.77 12.98
C GLY A 259 -32.54 9.87 11.96
N ASN A 260 -32.80 11.10 12.38
CA ASN A 260 -32.70 12.29 11.55
C ASN A 260 -31.35 13.01 11.67
N VAL A 261 -30.46 12.54 12.55
CA VAL A 261 -29.21 13.25 12.93
C VAL A 261 -28.25 13.40 11.75
N THR A 262 -28.16 12.41 10.85
CA THR A 262 -27.22 12.43 9.73
C THR A 262 -27.70 13.26 8.52
N GLN A 263 -28.74 14.07 8.68
CA GLN A 263 -29.30 14.80 7.53
C GLN A 263 -28.40 15.98 7.23
N THR A 264 -28.14 16.25 5.95
CA THR A 264 -27.27 17.35 5.50
C THR A 264 -25.77 17.16 5.73
N ASP A 265 -25.37 16.24 6.60
CA ASP A 265 -24.00 15.77 6.76
C ASP A 265 -23.35 15.33 5.45
N MET A 266 -22.03 15.34 5.45
CA MET A 266 -21.21 14.88 4.34
C MET A 266 -19.95 14.18 4.82
N ALA A 267 -19.81 12.92 4.41
CA ALA A 267 -18.59 12.15 4.56
C ALA A 267 -17.83 12.03 3.23
N GLU A 268 -16.51 12.18 3.27
CA GLU A 268 -15.63 12.07 2.10
C GLU A 268 -14.58 10.99 2.32
N LEU A 269 -14.47 10.01 1.41
CA LEU A 269 -13.50 8.91 1.49
C LEU A 269 -12.58 8.92 0.26
N ASN A 270 -11.28 8.78 0.50
CA ASN A 270 -10.28 8.51 -0.54
C ASN A 270 -10.09 7.00 -0.72
N ILE A 271 -9.98 6.59 -1.98
CA ILE A 271 -9.57 5.23 -2.38
C ILE A 271 -8.37 5.35 -3.30
N ILE A 272 -7.26 4.72 -2.94
CA ILE A 272 -6.01 4.73 -3.70
C ILE A 272 -5.66 3.30 -4.06
N PHE A 273 -5.30 3.06 -5.32
CA PHE A 273 -4.73 1.79 -5.76
C PHE A 273 -3.28 2.01 -6.19
N SER A 274 -2.42 1.05 -5.86
CA SER A 274 -1.02 1.06 -6.30
C SER A 274 -0.57 -0.33 -6.74
N ALA A 275 0.43 -0.36 -7.62
CA ALA A 275 1.00 -1.61 -8.09
C ALA A 275 2.53 -1.54 -8.21
N VAL A 276 3.19 -2.63 -7.84
CA VAL A 276 4.65 -2.81 -7.94
C VAL A 276 4.95 -4.09 -8.69
N GLN A 277 5.81 -4.03 -9.70
CA GLN A 277 6.18 -5.21 -10.48
C GLN A 277 6.79 -6.32 -9.60
N ALA A 278 6.32 -7.55 -9.76
CA ALA A 278 6.75 -8.68 -8.92
C ALA A 278 8.17 -9.19 -9.21
N ARG A 279 8.59 -9.19 -10.49
CA ARG A 279 9.83 -9.82 -10.99
C ARG A 279 11.10 -9.48 -10.20
N HIS A 280 11.20 -8.28 -9.65
CA HIS A 280 12.38 -7.81 -8.92
C HIS A 280 12.08 -7.39 -7.48
N ASN A 281 10.87 -7.67 -7.01
CA ASN A 281 10.42 -7.33 -5.67
C ASN A 281 9.72 -8.54 -5.01
N PRO A 282 10.36 -9.71 -4.89
CA PRO A 282 9.70 -10.95 -4.46
C PRO A 282 9.18 -10.92 -3.01
N ASN A 283 9.70 -10.00 -2.18
CA ASN A 283 9.34 -9.83 -0.77
C ASN A 283 8.66 -8.47 -0.55
N PHE A 284 7.95 -7.96 -1.55
CA PHE A 284 7.22 -6.72 -1.39
C PHE A 284 6.02 -6.96 -0.47
N GLU A 285 5.81 -6.04 0.46
CA GLU A 285 4.66 -6.00 1.36
C GLU A 285 3.97 -4.66 1.12
N CYS A 286 2.64 -4.67 1.02
CA CYS A 286 1.88 -3.42 0.91
C CYS A 286 2.04 -2.59 2.18
N ASN A 287 1.98 -3.28 3.33
CA ASN A 287 2.05 -2.70 4.66
C ASN A 287 3.14 -3.39 5.45
N PRO A 288 4.41 -3.07 5.15
CA PRO A 288 5.50 -3.66 5.90
C PRO A 288 5.35 -3.28 7.36
N ASP A 289 5.51 -4.25 8.26
CA ASP A 289 5.54 -3.99 9.69
C ASP A 289 6.75 -3.10 9.99
N VAL A 290 6.53 -1.78 10.05
CA VAL A 290 7.57 -0.78 10.32
C VAL A 290 7.89 -0.84 11.81
N ARG A 291 8.51 -1.94 12.25
CA ARG A 291 9.11 -1.99 13.57
C ARG A 291 10.34 -1.07 13.53
N PRO A 292 10.38 -0.03 14.37
CA PRO A 292 11.49 0.90 14.36
C PRO A 292 12.79 0.14 14.64
N LEU A 293 13.89 0.62 14.07
CA LEU A 293 15.20 0.04 14.37
C LEU A 293 15.49 0.17 15.88
N PRO A 294 16.20 -0.81 16.47
CA PRO A 294 16.45 -0.82 17.90
C PRO A 294 17.25 0.37 18.40
N ILE A 295 17.01 0.68 19.67
CA ILE A 295 17.72 1.70 20.45
C ILE A 295 18.49 1.01 21.57
N LEU A 296 19.78 1.35 21.71
CA LEU A 296 20.60 0.92 22.84
C LEU A 296 21.13 2.14 23.60
N THR A 297 20.94 2.14 24.92
CA THR A 297 21.55 3.14 25.82
C THR A 297 22.59 2.46 26.69
N VAL A 298 23.79 3.03 26.81
CA VAL A 298 24.81 2.59 27.77
C VAL A 298 24.91 3.61 28.90
N ASN A 299 24.61 3.15 30.11
CA ASN A 299 24.68 3.95 31.33
C ASN A 299 25.95 3.60 32.11
N LYS A 300 26.68 4.62 32.53
CA LYS A 300 27.89 4.49 33.34
C LYS A 300 27.62 4.94 34.77
N ILE A 301 27.83 4.03 35.70
CA ILE A 301 27.82 4.32 37.14
C ILE A 301 29.25 4.21 37.67
N LEU A 302 29.72 5.25 38.35
CA LEU A 302 31.04 5.30 38.94
C LEU A 302 30.94 5.55 40.45
N THR A 303 31.58 4.69 41.24
CA THR A 303 31.82 4.89 42.67
C THR A 303 33.33 4.98 42.89
N ALA A 304 33.85 6.20 43.08
CA ALA A 304 35.27 6.46 43.33
C ALA A 304 35.43 7.37 44.56
N ASP A 305 36.36 6.99 45.44
CA ASP A 305 36.73 7.80 46.61
C ASP A 305 37.86 8.79 46.26
N THR A 306 38.62 8.50 45.20
CA THR A 306 39.71 9.34 44.72
C THR A 306 39.16 10.58 44.00
N VAL A 307 39.55 11.76 44.49
CA VAL A 307 39.18 13.04 43.90
C VAL A 307 39.77 13.18 42.50
N GLY A 308 38.94 13.62 41.54
CA GLY A 308 39.34 13.92 40.17
C GLY A 308 38.98 12.84 39.15
N ILE A 309 38.50 11.68 39.60
CA ILE A 309 38.00 10.62 38.72
C ILE A 309 36.51 10.84 38.44
N SER A 310 36.12 10.79 37.17
CA SER A 310 34.77 11.06 36.68
C SER A 310 34.35 10.03 35.62
N VAL A 311 33.07 10.08 35.21
CA VAL A 311 32.56 9.23 34.13
C VAL A 311 33.29 9.48 32.81
N GLU A 312 33.75 10.72 32.56
CA GLU A 312 34.45 11.11 31.32
C GLU A 312 35.82 10.43 31.16
N ASP A 313 36.38 9.87 32.24
CA ASP A 313 37.64 9.12 32.18
C ASP A 313 37.47 7.71 31.59
N PHE A 314 36.24 7.30 31.30
CA PHE A 314 35.88 6.00 30.73
C PHE A 314 35.16 6.19 29.39
N THR A 315 35.77 5.73 28.31
CA THR A 315 35.11 5.69 27.00
C THR A 315 34.28 4.42 26.90
N LEU A 316 32.99 4.56 26.61
CA LEU A 316 32.04 3.47 26.43
C LEU A 316 32.01 3.08 24.95
N HIS A 317 32.02 1.78 24.66
CA HIS A 317 32.01 1.27 23.31
C HIS A 317 30.89 0.26 23.11
N ILE A 318 30.25 0.33 21.95
CA ILE A 318 29.39 -0.73 21.44
C ILE A 318 30.01 -1.31 20.16
N SER A 319 30.05 -2.64 20.07
CA SER A 319 30.53 -3.38 18.90
C SER A 319 29.46 -4.36 18.46
N GLY A 320 28.91 -4.16 17.26
CA GLY A 320 27.81 -4.93 16.69
C GLY A 320 28.17 -5.53 15.32
N PRO A 321 27.18 -6.08 14.59
CA PRO A 321 27.41 -6.82 13.34
C PRO A 321 28.11 -6.02 12.23
N SER A 322 27.83 -4.72 12.15
CA SER A 322 28.34 -3.82 11.09
C SER A 322 28.71 -2.43 11.62
N ILE A 323 28.80 -2.27 12.94
CA ILE A 323 29.07 -0.99 13.59
C ILE A 323 30.02 -1.19 14.77
N GLU A 324 30.94 -0.25 14.91
CA GLU A 324 31.84 -0.13 16.05
C GLU A 324 31.95 1.37 16.34
N MET A 325 31.53 1.78 17.54
CA MET A 325 31.46 3.19 17.88
C MET A 325 31.57 3.45 19.38
N ASP A 326 32.05 4.65 19.69
CA ASP A 326 32.03 5.21 21.04
C ASP A 326 30.64 5.79 21.31
N VAL A 327 30.16 5.60 22.53
CA VAL A 327 28.84 6.08 22.96
C VAL A 327 28.97 6.97 24.18
N THR A 328 28.04 7.92 24.31
CA THR A 328 28.01 8.84 25.44
C THR A 328 27.14 8.29 26.56
N ASP A 329 27.57 8.47 27.80
CA ASP A 329 26.82 8.04 28.98
C ASP A 329 25.37 8.53 28.95
N ASN A 330 24.44 7.58 29.11
CA ASN A 330 23.02 7.81 29.24
C ASN A 330 22.37 8.54 28.03
N ILE A 331 23.01 8.47 26.86
CA ILE A 331 22.46 8.97 25.60
C ILE A 331 21.99 7.77 24.75
N PRO A 332 20.71 7.71 24.36
CA PRO A 332 20.21 6.67 23.47
C PRO A 332 20.89 6.70 22.10
N VAL A 333 21.28 5.53 21.61
CA VAL A 333 21.78 5.34 20.24
C VAL A 333 20.66 4.70 19.41
N PRO A 334 19.92 5.47 18.60
CA PRO A 334 18.85 4.94 17.76
C PRO A 334 19.40 4.30 16.49
N ASP A 335 18.49 3.70 15.72
CA ASP A 335 18.73 3.20 14.36
C ASP A 335 19.84 2.14 14.26
N LEU A 336 20.01 1.34 15.31
CA LEU A 336 20.98 0.26 15.29
C LEU A 336 20.48 -0.91 14.41
N PRO A 337 21.35 -1.54 13.60
CA PRO A 337 21.00 -2.81 12.97
C PRO A 337 20.57 -3.87 13.99
N VAL A 338 19.65 -4.76 13.60
CA VAL A 338 19.34 -5.93 14.44
C VAL A 338 20.55 -6.85 14.57
N GLY A 339 20.71 -7.43 15.75
CA GLY A 339 21.78 -8.39 16.01
C GLY A 339 22.39 -8.27 17.40
N THR A 340 23.49 -8.97 17.61
CA THR A 340 24.17 -9.02 18.91
C THR A 340 25.25 -7.95 18.99
N TYR A 341 25.17 -7.14 20.05
CA TYR A 341 26.11 -6.10 20.41
C TYR A 341 26.88 -6.51 21.65
N THR A 342 28.17 -6.24 21.66
CA THR A 342 29.02 -6.33 22.85
C THR A 342 29.23 -4.93 23.40
N VAL A 343 28.92 -4.74 24.68
CA VAL A 343 29.17 -3.48 25.40
C VAL A 343 30.49 -3.61 26.14
N SER A 344 31.33 -2.59 26.02
CA SER A 344 32.63 -2.56 26.68
C SER A 344 33.02 -1.14 27.09
N GLU A 345 34.09 -1.03 27.86
CA GLU A 345 34.66 0.24 28.25
C GLU A 345 36.18 0.21 28.20
N THR A 346 36.78 1.38 28.02
CA THR A 346 38.22 1.60 28.10
C THR A 346 38.51 2.81 28.97
N ILE A 347 39.50 2.72 29.87
CA ILE A 347 39.99 3.88 30.62
C ILE A 347 40.83 4.74 29.66
N THR A 348 40.38 5.98 29.42
CA THR A 348 41.04 6.93 28.53
C THR A 348 41.50 8.20 29.25
N GLY A 349 40.92 8.50 30.41
CA GLY A 349 41.32 9.61 31.27
C GLY A 349 42.34 9.25 32.37
N ASP A 350 42.62 10.20 33.25
CA ASP A 350 43.59 10.02 34.35
C ASP A 350 42.91 9.49 35.60
N VAL A 351 43.04 8.18 35.83
CA VAL A 351 42.50 7.50 37.02
C VAL A 351 43.50 7.43 38.18
N GLY A 352 44.61 8.17 38.12
CA GLY A 352 45.57 8.24 39.23
C GLY A 352 46.20 6.90 39.63
N GLY A 353 46.31 5.96 38.69
CA GLY A 353 46.80 4.60 38.93
C GLY A 353 45.87 3.70 39.74
N LYS A 354 44.61 4.10 39.96
CA LYS A 354 43.60 3.27 40.61
C LYS A 354 43.10 2.15 39.71
N THR A 355 42.60 1.10 40.34
CA THR A 355 41.96 -0.03 39.66
C THR A 355 40.51 -0.10 40.07
N PHE A 356 39.66 -0.64 39.19
CA PHE A 356 38.22 -0.72 39.41
C PHE A 356 37.75 -2.16 39.30
N THR A 357 36.75 -2.51 40.10
CA THR A 357 35.91 -3.67 39.85
C THR A 357 34.78 -3.23 38.93
N THR A 358 34.77 -3.75 37.70
CA THR A 358 33.74 -3.48 36.67
C THR A 358 32.68 -4.57 36.70
N THR A 359 31.41 -4.20 36.76
CA THR A 359 30.27 -5.11 36.60
C THR A 359 29.31 -4.58 35.55
N PHE A 360 28.83 -5.48 34.68
CA PHE A 360 27.83 -5.18 33.67
C PHE A 360 26.44 -5.60 34.18
N GLY A 361 25.42 -4.82 33.86
CA GLY A 361 24.04 -5.02 34.31
C GLY A 361 23.02 -4.54 33.28
N GLY A 362 21.74 -4.67 33.59
CA GLY A 362 20.67 -4.37 32.64
C GLY A 362 20.65 -5.38 31.50
N ALA A 363 20.49 -4.92 30.26
CA ALA A 363 20.41 -5.78 29.08
C ALA A 363 21.73 -6.48 28.71
N CYS A 364 22.87 -6.06 29.28
CA CYS A 364 24.18 -6.71 29.13
C CYS A 364 24.62 -7.49 30.38
N ASP A 365 23.69 -7.89 31.26
CA ASP A 365 23.97 -8.78 32.40
C ASP A 365 24.22 -10.22 31.94
N SER A 366 25.28 -10.41 31.15
CA SER A 366 25.73 -11.70 30.64
C SER A 366 27.24 -11.80 30.82
N SER A 367 27.75 -13.03 30.95
CA SER A 367 29.21 -13.25 31.10
C SER A 367 30.03 -12.81 29.89
N THR A 368 29.38 -12.53 28.76
CA THR A 368 29.98 -12.02 27.53
C THR A 368 29.71 -10.53 27.32
N HIS A 369 28.97 -9.88 28.23
CA HIS A 369 28.53 -8.47 28.15
C HIS A 369 27.82 -8.15 26.83
N GLN A 370 27.13 -9.16 26.28
CA GLN A 370 26.40 -9.08 25.03
C GLN A 370 24.92 -8.83 25.30
N VAL A 371 24.32 -8.04 24.41
CA VAL A 371 22.89 -7.78 24.29
C VAL A 371 22.47 -8.09 22.85
N THR A 372 21.34 -8.76 22.65
CA THR A 372 20.78 -8.99 21.31
C THR A 372 19.61 -8.04 21.10
N LEU A 373 19.68 -7.23 20.06
CA LEU A 373 18.66 -6.27 19.68
C LEU A 373 17.81 -6.81 18.52
N GLY A 374 16.50 -6.91 18.75
CA GLY A 374 15.48 -7.11 17.72
C GLY A 374 14.87 -5.80 17.24
N LEU A 375 14.03 -5.85 16.21
CA LEU A 375 13.28 -4.67 15.78
C LEU A 375 12.33 -4.19 16.90
N GLY A 376 12.27 -2.88 17.12
CA GLY A 376 11.44 -2.24 18.13
C GLY A 376 12.03 -2.21 19.55
N ASP A 377 13.18 -2.84 19.78
CA ASP A 377 13.79 -2.89 21.11
C ASP A 377 14.30 -1.52 21.57
N ASN A 378 14.10 -1.21 22.85
CA ASN A 378 14.69 -0.06 23.52
C ASN A 378 15.33 -0.53 24.84
N LEU A 379 16.61 -0.89 24.77
CA LEU A 379 17.31 -1.57 25.87
C LEU A 379 18.38 -0.68 26.51
N VAL A 380 18.60 -0.90 27.80
CA VAL A 380 19.61 -0.18 28.57
C VAL A 380 20.63 -1.16 29.13
N CYS A 381 21.89 -0.95 28.79
CA CYS A 381 23.05 -1.61 29.36
C CYS A 381 23.66 -0.72 30.44
N THR A 382 24.13 -1.29 31.54
CA THR A 382 24.76 -0.53 32.62
C THR A 382 26.15 -1.08 32.89
N ILE A 383 27.15 -0.19 32.92
CA ILE A 383 28.51 -0.51 33.36
C ILE A 383 28.74 0.19 34.69
N VAL A 384 29.03 -0.57 35.74
CA VAL A 384 29.31 -0.06 37.08
C VAL A 384 30.78 -0.26 37.39
N ASN A 385 31.50 0.82 37.69
CA ASN A 385 32.86 0.76 38.22
C ASN A 385 32.89 1.17 39.68
N VAL A 386 33.42 0.29 40.51
CA VAL A 386 33.71 0.57 41.91
C VAL A 386 35.22 0.61 42.09
N GLU A 387 35.75 1.72 42.59
CA GLU A 387 37.18 1.84 42.89
C GLU A 387 37.59 0.78 43.91
N ASN A 388 38.67 0.06 43.63
CA ASN A 388 39.25 -0.88 44.57
C ASN A 388 40.02 -0.10 45.64
N GLY A 389 39.67 -0.30 46.91
CA GLY A 389 40.47 0.20 48.03
C GLY A 389 41.91 -0.34 47.96
N ILE A 390 42.87 0.49 48.36
CA ILE A 390 44.27 0.05 48.56
C ILE A 390 44.38 -0.75 49.85
#